data_AF-A0A1Q7K767-F1
#
_entry.id   AF-A0A1Q7K767-F1
#
_cell.length_a   1.000
_cell.length_b   1.000
_cell.length_c   1.000
_cell.angle_alpha   90.00
_cell.angle_beta   90.00
_cell.angle_gamma   90.00
#
_symmetry.space_group_name_H-M   'P 1'
#
loop_
_entity.id
_entity.type
_entity.pdbx_description
1 polymer ?
#
loop_
_entity_poly.entity_id
_entity_poly.type
_entity_poly.pdbx_seq_one_letter_code
_entity_poly.pdbx_strand_id
1 'polypeptide(L)'
;MARELGVDIDKVPGTGPGGRISVDDVKAYAKRLLSGAARSGGAAAEPLPDFSRWGEIERQPMRAVRRKTAEHLSAAWATVPHVTQFDDADITALDELRKKHAKEVEAAGGNLTVTAIAVKVVAAALRRYPQLNASIDMDAAEIIYKKYVNIGIAVDTDRGLLVPVIRNADQKNIVQLSVELAQLSEKARNRKISLEEMQGGCFSISNLGAIGGTYFTPIVNAPEVAILGISRASWQPVRAERGRGPASGDDVDFVPRLMLPLSLSYDHRVIDGADGIRFLRWVAEALEQPFLLALQG
;
A
#
# COMPACT_ATOMS: atom_id res chain seq x y z
N MET A 1 35.15 -30.08 -3.00
CA MET A 1 34.39 -28.90 -3.46
C MET A 1 33.11 -29.19 -4.25
N ALA A 2 33.11 -29.74 -5.47
CA ALA A 2 31.83 -29.97 -6.19
C ALA A 2 30.85 -30.85 -5.40
N ARG A 3 31.33 -31.96 -4.82
CA ARG A 3 30.56 -32.81 -3.90
C ARG A 3 30.13 -32.11 -2.60
N GLU A 4 30.92 -31.16 -2.09
CA GLU A 4 30.59 -30.38 -0.88
C GLU A 4 29.51 -29.34 -1.15
N LEU A 5 29.47 -28.79 -2.37
CA LEU A 5 28.47 -27.82 -2.82
C LEU A 5 27.24 -28.49 -3.48
N GLY A 6 27.16 -29.83 -3.46
CA GLY A 6 26.08 -30.59 -4.10
C GLY A 6 26.02 -30.43 -5.62
N VAL A 7 27.12 -30.03 -6.27
CA VAL A 7 27.21 -29.81 -7.71
C VAL A 7 27.64 -31.09 -8.41
N ASP A 8 26.82 -31.52 -9.38
CA ASP A 8 27.15 -32.57 -10.33
C ASP A 8 28.24 -32.08 -11.30
N ILE A 9 29.44 -32.64 -11.15
CA ILE A 9 30.65 -32.17 -11.85
C ILE A 9 30.54 -32.32 -13.37
N ASP A 10 29.81 -33.34 -13.85
CA ASP A 10 29.66 -33.63 -15.27
C ASP A 10 28.81 -32.58 -16.01
N LYS A 11 28.13 -31.71 -15.26
CA LYS A 11 27.32 -30.61 -15.79
C LYS A 11 28.01 -29.25 -15.73
N VAL A 12 29.22 -29.17 -15.17
CA VAL A 12 29.99 -27.93 -15.04
C VAL A 12 30.82 -27.71 -16.30
N PRO A 13 30.60 -26.63 -17.08
CA PRO A 13 31.45 -26.30 -18.21
C PRO A 13 32.83 -25.88 -17.72
N GLY A 14 33.89 -26.59 -18.12
CA GLY A 14 35.27 -26.26 -17.75
C GLY A 14 35.85 -25.19 -18.68
N THR A 15 36.46 -24.15 -18.10
CA THR A 15 37.07 -23.04 -18.87
C THR A 15 38.59 -23.19 -19.01
N GLY A 16 39.20 -24.19 -18.37
CA GLY A 16 40.64 -24.43 -18.42
C GLY A 16 41.14 -25.09 -19.72
N PRO A 17 42.48 -25.13 -19.93
CA PRO A 17 43.08 -25.79 -21.09
C PRO A 17 42.61 -27.25 -21.23
N GLY A 18 42.13 -27.60 -22.42
CA GLY A 18 41.56 -28.93 -22.69
C GLY A 18 40.18 -29.19 -22.06
N GLY A 19 39.44 -28.15 -21.68
CA GLY A 19 38.11 -28.28 -21.06
C GLY A 19 38.17 -28.68 -19.58
N ARG A 20 39.33 -28.52 -18.94
CA ARG A 20 39.50 -28.88 -17.52
C ARG A 20 38.65 -27.98 -16.64
N ILE A 21 37.87 -28.60 -15.75
CA ILE A 21 37.01 -27.89 -14.80
C ILE A 21 37.85 -27.36 -13.63
N SER A 22 37.79 -26.05 -13.42
CA SER A 22 38.46 -25.39 -12.30
C SER A 22 37.55 -25.27 -11.08
N VAL A 23 38.15 -24.89 -9.94
CA VAL A 23 37.43 -24.55 -8.71
C VAL A 23 36.47 -23.38 -8.95
N ASP A 24 36.88 -22.38 -9.73
CA ASP A 24 36.06 -21.20 -10.00
C ASP A 24 34.86 -21.53 -10.90
N ASP A 25 35.02 -22.48 -11.85
CA ASP A 25 33.90 -22.97 -12.66
C ASP A 25 32.81 -23.63 -11.80
N VAL A 26 33.20 -24.43 -10.80
CA VAL A 26 32.28 -25.07 -9.86
C VAL A 26 31.56 -24.04 -9.00
N LYS A 27 32.26 -23.00 -8.51
CA LYS A 27 31.65 -21.91 -7.73
C LYS A 27 30.68 -21.08 -8.58
N ALA A 28 31.07 -20.76 -9.81
CA ALA A 28 30.22 -20.02 -10.75
C ALA A 28 28.96 -20.81 -11.11
N TYR A 29 29.10 -22.12 -11.33
CA TYR A 29 27.97 -23.00 -11.61
C TYR A 29 27.04 -23.17 -10.38
N ALA A 30 27.59 -23.33 -9.18
CA ALA A 30 26.82 -23.36 -7.94
C ALA A 30 26.03 -22.05 -7.73
N LYS A 31 26.69 -20.90 -7.94
CA LYS A 31 26.05 -19.57 -7.87
C LYS A 31 24.94 -19.43 -8.92
N ARG A 32 25.15 -19.98 -10.12
CA ARG A 32 24.13 -19.99 -11.18
C ARG A 32 22.92 -20.84 -10.79
N LEU A 33 23.12 -22.03 -10.24
CA LEU A 33 22.04 -22.90 -9.73
C LEU A 33 21.24 -22.22 -8.62
N LEU A 34 21.91 -21.58 -7.67
CA LEU A 34 21.25 -20.82 -6.60
C LEU A 34 20.46 -19.62 -7.15
N SER A 35 21.02 -18.89 -8.12
CA SER A 35 20.32 -17.78 -8.79
C SER A 35 19.21 -18.21 -9.76
N GLY A 36 19.25 -19.46 -10.23
CA GLY A 36 18.28 -20.07 -11.13
C GLY A 36 17.12 -20.72 -10.37
N ALA A 37 17.38 -21.30 -9.20
CA ALA A 37 16.37 -21.83 -8.30
C ALA A 37 15.45 -20.74 -7.73
N ALA A 38 15.97 -19.52 -7.56
CA ALA A 38 15.16 -18.34 -7.23
C ALA A 38 14.21 -17.90 -8.37
N ARG A 39 14.40 -18.40 -9.60
CA ARG A 39 13.51 -18.15 -10.75
C ARG A 39 12.54 -19.28 -11.06
N SER A 40 12.67 -20.45 -10.43
CA SER A 40 11.87 -21.65 -10.75
C SER A 40 10.64 -21.87 -9.85
N GLY A 41 10.31 -20.91 -8.97
CA GLY A 41 9.10 -20.98 -8.14
C GLY A 41 7.82 -20.44 -8.81
N GLY A 42 7.92 -19.85 -10.00
CA GLY A 42 6.76 -19.43 -10.78
C GLY A 42 6.28 -20.57 -11.68
N ALA A 43 5.01 -20.97 -11.55
CA ALA A 43 4.37 -21.83 -12.54
C ALA A 43 4.67 -21.27 -13.95
N ALA A 44 5.15 -22.12 -14.86
CA ALA A 44 5.41 -21.71 -16.23
C ALA A 44 4.11 -21.12 -16.80
N ALA A 45 4.15 -19.85 -17.21
CA ALA A 45 2.97 -19.19 -17.75
C ALA A 45 2.47 -19.98 -18.96
N GLU A 46 1.25 -20.48 -18.90
CA GLU A 46 0.66 -21.14 -20.06
C GLU A 46 0.58 -20.14 -21.22
N PRO A 47 0.93 -20.57 -22.45
CA PRO A 47 0.83 -19.70 -23.61
C PRO A 47 -0.63 -19.27 -23.81
N LEU A 48 -0.84 -17.98 -24.08
CA LEU A 48 -2.18 -17.46 -24.35
C LEU A 48 -2.77 -18.10 -25.62
N PRO A 49 -4.08 -18.40 -25.65
CA PRO A 49 -4.74 -18.86 -26.87
C PRO A 49 -4.74 -17.76 -27.94
N ASP A 50 -4.86 -18.17 -29.21
CA ASP A 50 -5.05 -17.21 -30.30
C ASP A 50 -6.48 -16.65 -30.30
N PHE A 51 -6.62 -15.43 -29.77
CA PHE A 51 -7.90 -14.73 -29.66
C PHE A 51 -8.54 -14.37 -31.01
N SER A 52 -7.78 -14.32 -32.12
CA SER A 52 -8.34 -14.00 -33.45
C SER A 52 -9.31 -15.04 -33.98
N ARG A 53 -9.31 -16.25 -33.39
CA ARG A 53 -10.21 -17.35 -33.73
C ARG A 53 -11.69 -17.04 -33.46
N TRP A 54 -12.00 -16.04 -32.63
CA TRP A 54 -13.37 -15.67 -32.26
C TRP A 54 -13.81 -14.29 -32.76
N GLY A 55 -12.98 -13.58 -33.52
CA GLY A 55 -13.32 -12.27 -34.07
C GLY A 55 -12.11 -11.37 -34.28
N GLU A 56 -12.40 -10.15 -34.73
CA GLU A 56 -11.38 -9.10 -34.90
C GLU A 56 -10.75 -8.73 -33.55
N ILE A 57 -9.42 -8.54 -33.55
CA ILE A 57 -8.66 -8.18 -32.36
C ILE A 57 -7.80 -6.94 -32.61
N GLU A 58 -7.64 -6.12 -31.57
CA GLU A 58 -6.66 -5.04 -31.52
C GLU A 58 -5.52 -5.43 -30.56
N ARG A 59 -4.27 -5.21 -30.97
CA ARG A 59 -3.09 -5.42 -30.13
C ARG A 59 -2.43 -4.08 -29.82
N GLN A 60 -2.41 -3.71 -28.54
CA GLN A 60 -1.74 -2.50 -28.06
C GLN A 60 -0.53 -2.85 -27.19
N PRO A 61 0.70 -2.42 -27.53
CA PRO A 61 1.87 -2.62 -26.68
C PRO A 61 1.74 -1.89 -25.34
N MET A 62 2.15 -2.54 -24.24
CA MET A 62 2.19 -1.90 -22.93
C MET A 62 3.22 -0.75 -22.90
N ARG A 63 2.79 0.42 -22.40
CA ARG A 63 3.72 1.51 -22.05
C ARG A 63 4.70 1.05 -20.95
N ALA A 64 5.90 1.62 -20.92
CA ALA A 64 6.94 1.24 -19.96
C ALA A 64 6.48 1.31 -18.49
N VAL A 65 5.73 2.37 -18.11
CA VAL A 65 5.17 2.52 -16.76
C VAL A 65 4.21 1.37 -16.43
N ARG A 66 3.24 1.10 -17.31
CA ARG A 66 2.27 0.00 -17.12
C ARG A 66 2.98 -1.35 -16.98
N ARG A 67 3.99 -1.62 -17.81
CA ARG A 67 4.79 -2.86 -17.73
C ARG A 67 5.51 -2.97 -16.38
N LYS A 68 6.15 -1.89 -15.92
CA LYS A 68 6.83 -1.87 -14.62
C LYS A 68 5.88 -2.03 -13.44
N THR A 69 4.71 -1.39 -13.49
CA THR A 69 3.64 -1.60 -12.50
C THR A 69 3.17 -3.06 -12.51
N ALA A 70 2.99 -3.68 -13.68
CA ALA A 70 2.58 -5.07 -13.77
C ALA A 70 3.64 -6.02 -13.18
N GLU A 71 4.92 -5.82 -13.50
CA GLU A 71 6.04 -6.57 -12.92
C GLU A 71 6.06 -6.44 -11.38
N HIS A 72 5.97 -5.21 -10.87
CA HIS A 72 6.01 -4.90 -9.44
C HIS A 72 4.83 -5.47 -8.66
N LEU A 73 3.60 -5.25 -9.14
CA LEU A 73 2.39 -5.73 -8.46
C LEU A 73 2.29 -7.25 -8.51
N SER A 74 2.73 -7.89 -9.60
CA SER A 74 2.78 -9.36 -9.68
C SER A 74 3.77 -9.94 -8.68
N ALA A 75 4.94 -9.32 -8.54
CA ALA A 75 5.93 -9.71 -7.54
C ALA A 75 5.38 -9.50 -6.11
N ALA A 76 4.76 -8.36 -5.82
CA ALA A 76 4.15 -8.10 -4.52
C ALA A 76 3.06 -9.13 -4.19
N TRP A 77 2.14 -9.40 -5.11
CA TRP A 77 1.08 -10.39 -4.94
C TRP A 77 1.61 -11.82 -4.71
N ALA A 78 2.65 -12.21 -5.45
CA ALA A 78 3.22 -13.54 -5.32
C ALA A 78 4.03 -13.75 -4.03
N THR A 79 4.53 -12.67 -3.41
CA THR A 79 5.50 -12.75 -2.30
C THR A 79 4.95 -12.29 -0.95
N VAL A 80 3.90 -11.48 -0.94
CA VAL A 80 3.27 -10.97 0.28
C VAL A 80 2.01 -11.80 0.57
N PRO A 81 1.97 -12.57 1.67
CA PRO A 81 0.75 -13.21 2.14
C PRO A 81 -0.24 -12.15 2.63
N HIS A 82 -1.11 -11.67 1.72
CA HIS A 82 -2.07 -10.60 2.01
C HIS A 82 -3.23 -11.07 2.88
N VAL A 83 -3.54 -10.28 3.90
CA VAL A 83 -4.86 -10.25 4.53
C VAL A 83 -5.42 -8.84 4.40
N THR A 84 -6.71 -8.73 4.09
CA THR A 84 -7.43 -7.45 4.12
C THR A 84 -8.48 -7.47 5.21
N GLN A 85 -8.50 -6.42 6.01
CA GLN A 85 -9.54 -6.12 6.98
C GLN A 85 -10.34 -4.90 6.55
N PHE A 86 -11.61 -4.91 6.93
CA PHE A 86 -12.57 -3.87 6.57
C PHE A 86 -13.18 -3.30 7.83
N ASP A 87 -13.40 -2.00 7.83
CA ASP A 87 -14.10 -1.30 8.89
C ASP A 87 -14.70 0.00 8.35
N ASP A 88 -15.65 0.57 9.08
CA ASP A 88 -16.26 1.86 8.77
C ASP A 88 -15.85 2.92 9.81
N ALA A 89 -15.71 4.17 9.35
CA ALA A 89 -15.54 5.35 10.20
C ALA A 89 -16.71 6.32 10.02
N ASP A 90 -17.37 6.74 11.10
CA ASP A 90 -18.34 7.84 11.05
C ASP A 90 -17.60 9.18 10.92
N ILE A 91 -17.56 9.72 9.71
CA ILE A 91 -16.88 10.99 9.40
C ILE A 91 -17.83 12.17 9.35
N THR A 92 -19.06 12.09 9.90
CA THR A 92 -20.03 13.21 9.86
C THR A 92 -19.43 14.49 10.44
N ALA A 93 -18.92 14.45 11.67
CA ALA A 93 -18.33 15.61 12.32
C ALA A 93 -17.03 16.07 11.61
N LEU A 94 -16.26 15.12 11.08
CA LEU A 94 -15.03 15.42 10.36
C LEU A 94 -15.30 16.16 9.05
N ASP A 95 -16.30 15.74 8.28
CA ASP A 95 -16.63 16.38 7.00
C ASP A 95 -17.21 17.79 7.20
N GLU A 96 -17.95 18.02 8.27
CA GLU A 96 -18.41 19.37 8.66
C GLU A 96 -17.23 20.30 8.95
N LEU A 97 -16.26 19.86 9.77
CA LEU A 97 -15.06 20.63 10.07
C LEU A 97 -14.19 20.84 8.83
N ARG A 98 -14.03 19.80 8.00
CA ARG A 98 -13.31 19.87 6.73
C ARG A 98 -13.89 20.96 5.83
N LYS A 99 -15.21 21.02 5.68
CA LYS A 99 -15.91 22.06 4.90
C LYS A 99 -15.72 23.45 5.50
N LYS A 100 -15.79 23.57 6.83
CA LYS A 100 -15.61 24.83 7.54
C LYS A 100 -14.22 25.44 7.33
N HIS A 101 -13.17 24.62 7.37
CA HIS A 101 -11.77 25.08 7.30
C HIS A 101 -11.14 24.96 5.89
N ALA A 102 -11.89 24.48 4.88
CA ALA A 102 -11.37 24.28 3.53
C ALA A 102 -10.73 25.55 2.95
N LYS A 103 -11.39 26.70 3.11
CA LYS A 103 -10.91 27.99 2.58
C LYS A 103 -9.58 28.46 3.18
N GLU A 104 -9.33 28.12 4.44
CA GLU A 104 -8.07 28.48 5.12
C GLU A 104 -6.89 27.70 4.50
N VAL A 105 -7.12 26.44 4.14
CA VAL A 105 -6.12 25.58 3.49
C VAL A 105 -5.93 25.94 2.01
N GLU A 106 -7.02 26.30 1.32
CA GLU A 106 -6.98 26.82 -0.05
C GLU A 106 -6.13 28.09 -0.13
N ALA A 107 -6.26 29.01 0.83
CA ALA A 107 -5.44 30.22 0.91
C ALA A 107 -3.94 29.92 1.08
N ALA A 108 -3.59 28.78 1.68
CA ALA A 108 -2.22 28.29 1.80
C ALA A 108 -1.71 27.53 0.55
N GLY A 109 -2.54 27.37 -0.49
CA GLY A 109 -2.20 26.67 -1.73
C GLY A 109 -2.40 25.15 -1.69
N GLY A 110 -3.18 24.65 -0.72
CA GLY A 110 -3.51 23.23 -0.59
C GLY A 110 -5.01 22.96 -0.73
N ASN A 111 -5.41 21.69 -0.58
CA ASN A 111 -6.81 21.29 -0.52
C ASN A 111 -7.05 20.43 0.72
N LEU A 112 -7.98 20.84 1.59
CA LEU A 112 -8.34 20.06 2.78
C LEU A 112 -9.24 18.87 2.41
N THR A 113 -8.59 17.77 2.06
CA THR A 113 -9.23 16.53 1.62
C THR A 113 -9.25 15.48 2.72
N VAL A 114 -10.16 14.51 2.60
CA VAL A 114 -10.16 13.30 3.46
C VAL A 114 -8.81 12.58 3.37
N THR A 115 -8.18 12.53 2.20
CA THR A 115 -6.84 11.97 2.03
C THR A 115 -5.79 12.70 2.88
N ALA A 116 -5.75 14.03 2.84
CA ALA A 116 -4.76 14.80 3.62
C ALA A 116 -4.94 14.60 5.13
N ILE A 117 -6.19 14.51 5.60
CA ILE A 117 -6.49 14.18 6.99
C ILE A 117 -6.07 12.74 7.32
N ALA A 118 -6.38 11.78 6.44
CA ALA A 118 -5.96 10.39 6.61
C ALA A 118 -4.43 10.24 6.66
N VAL A 119 -3.67 11.02 5.89
CA VAL A 119 -2.20 11.05 6.00
C VAL A 119 -1.77 11.44 7.40
N LYS A 120 -2.39 12.46 8.00
CA LYS A 120 -2.06 12.89 9.37
C LYS A 120 -2.41 11.80 10.40
N VAL A 121 -3.60 11.21 10.28
CA VAL A 121 -4.06 10.12 11.16
C VAL A 121 -3.14 8.91 11.06
N VAL A 122 -2.86 8.44 9.85
CA VAL A 122 -1.99 7.28 9.61
C VAL A 122 -0.57 7.55 10.11
N ALA A 123 -0.04 8.76 9.90
CA ALA A 123 1.29 9.09 10.40
C ALA A 123 1.38 9.00 11.94
N ALA A 124 0.34 9.45 12.65
CA ALA A 124 0.23 9.28 14.10
C ALA A 124 0.03 7.81 14.49
N ALA A 125 -0.80 7.06 13.75
CA ALA A 125 -1.02 5.64 13.96
C ALA A 125 0.28 4.84 13.87
N LEU A 126 1.13 5.12 12.88
CA LEU A 126 2.40 4.42 12.68
C LEU A 126 3.41 4.66 13.80
N ARG A 127 3.31 5.78 14.54
CA ARG A 127 4.09 6.00 15.76
C ARG A 127 3.62 5.11 16.91
N ARG A 128 2.31 4.86 16.99
CA ARG A 128 1.70 3.96 17.99
C ARG A 128 1.87 2.48 17.66
N TYR A 129 1.85 2.14 16.39
CA TYR A 129 1.92 0.77 15.87
C TYR A 129 3.15 0.61 14.94
N PRO A 130 4.36 0.58 15.50
CA PRO A 130 5.60 0.57 14.72
C PRO A 130 5.76 -0.66 13.81
N GLN A 131 5.06 -1.77 14.08
CA GLN A 131 5.05 -2.96 13.21
C GLN A 131 4.41 -2.71 11.85
N LEU A 132 3.52 -1.72 11.73
CA LEU A 132 3.00 -1.30 10.42
C LEU A 132 3.95 -0.32 9.70
N ASN A 133 4.98 0.17 10.40
CA ASN A 133 6.04 1.01 9.86
C ASN A 133 7.34 0.21 9.67
N ALA A 134 7.23 -0.96 9.03
CA ALA A 134 8.32 -1.89 8.86
C ALA A 134 8.52 -2.34 7.40
N SER A 135 9.58 -3.09 7.19
CA SER A 135 9.83 -3.93 6.02
C SER A 135 10.34 -5.28 6.51
N ILE A 136 10.08 -6.35 5.77
CA ILE A 136 10.60 -7.69 6.08
C ILE A 136 11.71 -8.04 5.10
N ASP A 137 12.85 -8.46 5.64
CA ASP A 137 13.97 -9.02 4.88
C ASP A 137 14.03 -10.52 5.15
N MET A 138 13.51 -11.31 4.21
CA MET A 138 13.48 -12.77 4.32
C MET A 138 14.85 -13.41 4.12
N ASP A 139 15.77 -12.73 3.40
CA ASP A 139 17.10 -13.25 3.13
C ASP A 139 17.99 -13.11 4.38
N ALA A 140 17.87 -11.98 5.08
CA ALA A 140 18.53 -11.74 6.36
C ALA A 140 17.76 -12.31 7.56
N ALA A 141 16.50 -12.72 7.39
CA ALA A 141 15.57 -13.12 8.44
C ALA A 141 15.35 -12.03 9.51
N GLU A 142 15.17 -10.78 9.07
CA GLU A 142 15.04 -9.61 9.94
C GLU A 142 13.82 -8.74 9.59
N ILE A 143 13.32 -8.02 10.60
CA ILE A 143 12.29 -6.98 10.44
C ILE A 143 12.94 -5.61 10.61
N ILE A 144 12.83 -4.79 9.57
CA ILE A 144 13.42 -3.44 9.52
C ILE A 144 12.36 -2.44 9.96
N TYR A 145 12.42 -2.00 11.21
CA TYR A 145 11.57 -0.94 11.74
C TYR A 145 12.11 0.44 11.38
N LYS A 146 11.32 1.22 10.63
CA LYS A 146 11.70 2.56 10.21
C LYS A 146 11.40 3.56 11.33
N LYS A 147 12.35 4.44 11.64
CA LYS A 147 12.19 5.47 12.69
C LYS A 147 11.66 6.81 12.17
N TYR A 148 11.57 6.93 10.85
CA TYR A 148 10.89 8.01 10.13
C TYR A 148 9.51 7.51 9.65
N VAL A 149 8.62 8.44 9.30
CA VAL A 149 7.27 8.13 8.80
C VAL A 149 7.06 8.82 7.45
N ASN A 150 7.13 8.04 6.38
CA ASN A 150 6.92 8.54 5.02
C ASN A 150 5.69 7.85 4.42
N ILE A 151 4.72 8.61 3.93
CA ILE A 151 3.46 8.07 3.44
C ILE A 151 3.41 8.18 1.92
N GLY A 152 3.32 7.03 1.25
CA GLY A 152 3.05 6.93 -0.18
C GLY A 152 1.57 7.19 -0.47
N ILE A 153 1.27 7.93 -1.53
CA ILE A 153 -0.11 8.21 -1.94
C ILE A 153 -0.32 7.73 -3.37
N ALA A 154 -1.22 6.79 -3.56
CA ALA A 154 -1.56 6.28 -4.88
C ALA A 154 -2.30 7.36 -5.68
N VAL A 155 -1.71 7.77 -6.81
CA VAL A 155 -2.26 8.75 -7.74
C VAL A 155 -2.51 8.07 -9.08
N ASP A 156 -3.77 8.07 -9.50
CA ASP A 156 -4.17 7.61 -10.82
C ASP A 156 -3.81 8.66 -11.89
N THR A 157 -3.21 8.19 -12.99
CA THR A 157 -2.77 9.03 -14.12
C THR A 157 -3.10 8.34 -15.43
N ASP A 158 -3.08 9.11 -16.53
CA ASP A 158 -3.25 8.60 -17.90
C ASP A 158 -2.24 7.52 -18.32
N ARG A 159 -1.15 7.33 -17.56
CA ARG A 159 -0.09 6.35 -17.82
C ARG A 159 -0.11 5.16 -16.85
N GLY A 160 -0.97 5.20 -15.85
CA GLY A 160 -1.08 4.20 -14.80
C GLY A 160 -0.89 4.80 -13.41
N LEU A 161 -0.75 3.91 -12.44
CA LEU A 161 -0.66 4.25 -11.03
C LEU A 161 0.77 4.69 -10.67
N LEU A 162 0.89 5.85 -10.03
CA LEU A 162 2.13 6.34 -9.42
C LEU A 162 1.93 6.49 -7.91
N VAL A 163 3.00 6.34 -7.13
CA VAL A 163 2.95 6.46 -5.66
C VAL A 163 4.00 7.46 -5.17
N PRO A 164 3.77 8.77 -5.32
CA PRO A 164 4.60 9.78 -4.67
C PRO A 164 4.55 9.67 -3.15
N VAL A 165 5.63 10.09 -2.48
CA VAL A 165 5.85 9.90 -1.05
C VAL A 165 5.96 11.25 -0.34
N ILE A 166 5.09 11.48 0.64
CA ILE A 166 5.20 12.59 1.59
C ILE A 166 6.17 12.16 2.69
N ARG A 167 7.30 12.87 2.81
CA ARG A 167 8.36 12.51 3.78
C ARG A 167 8.09 13.10 5.16
N ASN A 168 8.49 12.42 6.23
CA ASN A 168 8.33 12.88 7.62
C ASN A 168 6.91 13.40 7.90
N ALA A 169 5.90 12.66 7.44
CA ALA A 169 4.50 13.07 7.49
C ALA A 169 4.01 13.30 8.93
N ASP A 170 4.62 12.62 9.90
CA ASP A 170 4.35 12.77 11.32
C ASP A 170 4.81 14.12 11.89
N GLN A 171 5.79 14.76 11.25
CA GLN A 171 6.33 16.07 11.66
C GLN A 171 5.58 17.26 11.04
N LYS A 172 4.59 17.00 10.20
CA LYS A 172 3.86 18.02 9.44
C LYS A 172 2.45 18.20 10.00
N ASN A 173 1.97 19.44 9.99
CA ASN A 173 0.57 19.73 10.27
C ASN A 173 -0.30 19.48 9.03
N ILE A 174 -1.63 19.46 9.20
CA ILE A 174 -2.57 19.12 8.13
C ILE A 174 -2.51 20.11 6.97
N VAL A 175 -2.21 21.39 7.21
CA VAL A 175 -2.08 22.40 6.16
C VAL A 175 -0.86 22.08 5.29
N GLN A 176 0.29 21.83 5.90
CA GLN A 176 1.52 21.43 5.20
C GLN A 176 1.32 20.15 4.38
N LEU A 177 0.68 19.13 4.99
CA LEU A 177 0.35 17.88 4.31
C LEU A 177 -0.59 18.11 3.11
N SER A 178 -1.58 18.99 3.26
CA SER A 178 -2.54 19.32 2.20
C SER A 178 -1.87 20.02 1.00
N VAL A 179 -0.94 20.94 1.27
CA VAL A 179 -0.17 21.64 0.24
C VAL A 179 0.76 20.67 -0.49
N GLU A 180 1.53 19.87 0.24
CA GLU A 180 2.48 18.93 -0.35
C GLU A 180 1.79 17.82 -1.14
N LEU A 181 0.67 17.30 -0.64
CA LEU A 181 -0.16 16.35 -1.35
C LEU A 181 -0.66 16.92 -2.69
N ALA A 182 -1.12 18.17 -2.70
CA ALA A 182 -1.58 18.83 -3.92
C ALA A 182 -0.43 18.95 -4.95
N GLN A 183 0.74 19.41 -4.51
CA GLN A 183 1.92 19.56 -5.35
C GLN A 183 2.42 18.22 -5.93
N LEU A 184 2.52 17.18 -5.11
CA LEU A 184 2.95 15.85 -5.55
C LEU A 184 1.94 15.22 -6.52
N SER A 185 0.64 15.38 -6.24
CA SER A 185 -0.42 14.89 -7.12
C SER A 185 -0.40 15.59 -8.47
N GLU A 186 -0.17 16.91 -8.49
CA GLU A 186 -0.02 17.67 -9.72
C GLU A 186 1.24 17.26 -10.50
N LYS A 187 2.40 17.12 -9.83
CA LYS A 187 3.63 16.64 -10.45
C LYS A 187 3.45 15.25 -11.07
N ALA A 188 2.76 14.34 -10.38
CA ALA A 188 2.47 13.00 -10.88
C ALA A 188 1.62 13.05 -12.17
N ARG A 189 0.52 13.82 -12.17
CA ARG A 189 -0.33 14.00 -13.36
C ARG A 189 0.40 14.72 -14.51
N ASN A 190 1.23 15.70 -14.19
CA ASN A 190 1.97 16.51 -15.17
C ASN A 190 3.31 15.90 -15.61
N ARG A 191 3.62 14.66 -15.20
CA ARG A 191 4.85 13.92 -15.58
C ARG A 191 6.15 14.60 -15.14
N LYS A 192 6.09 15.32 -14.02
CA LYS A 192 7.23 16.03 -13.41
C LYS A 192 7.70 15.37 -12.11
N ILE A 193 7.06 14.28 -11.69
CA ILE A 193 7.46 13.54 -10.49
C ILE A 193 8.80 12.82 -10.74
N SER A 194 9.74 13.01 -9.83
CA SER A 194 11.05 12.36 -9.87
C SER A 194 11.00 10.96 -9.26
N LEU A 195 12.02 10.13 -9.55
CA LEU A 195 12.16 8.82 -8.92
C LEU A 195 12.36 8.94 -7.40
N GLU A 196 13.10 9.94 -6.95
CA GLU A 196 13.36 10.18 -5.53
C GLU A 196 12.08 10.52 -4.75
N GLU A 197 11.14 11.23 -5.36
CA GLU A 197 9.82 11.54 -4.80
C GLU A 197 8.89 10.32 -4.74
N MET A 198 9.25 9.18 -5.35
CA MET A 198 8.49 7.93 -5.30
C MET A 198 9.14 6.86 -4.41
N GLN A 199 10.24 7.18 -3.73
CA GLN A 199 11.03 6.24 -2.94
C GLN A 199 10.98 6.54 -1.45
N GLY A 200 11.31 5.52 -0.65
CA GLY A 200 11.43 5.65 0.81
C GLY A 200 10.09 5.59 1.56
N GLY A 201 9.04 5.09 0.91
CA GLY A 201 7.73 4.86 1.52
C GLY A 201 7.78 3.89 2.70
N CYS A 202 7.00 4.21 3.73
CA CYS A 202 6.81 3.38 4.90
C CYS A 202 5.48 2.62 4.84
N PHE A 203 4.46 3.30 4.33
CA PHE A 203 3.07 2.89 4.28
C PHE A 203 2.40 3.64 3.13
N SER A 204 1.46 3.00 2.45
CA SER A 204 0.74 3.61 1.33
C SER A 204 -0.73 3.88 1.65
N ILE A 205 -1.30 4.93 1.07
CA ILE A 205 -2.74 5.18 1.05
C ILE A 205 -3.22 5.17 -0.40
N SER A 206 -4.27 4.39 -0.68
CA SER A 206 -4.98 4.39 -1.96
C SER A 206 -6.41 4.86 -1.73
N ASN A 207 -6.81 5.94 -2.41
CA ASN A 207 -8.15 6.50 -2.26
C ASN A 207 -8.92 6.42 -3.58
N LEU A 208 -10.00 5.62 -3.59
CA LEU A 208 -10.92 5.48 -4.72
C LEU A 208 -12.25 6.21 -4.49
N GLY A 209 -12.37 6.98 -3.41
CA GLY A 209 -13.62 7.64 -3.01
C GLY A 209 -14.16 8.65 -4.00
N ALA A 210 -13.31 9.23 -4.86
CA ALA A 210 -13.73 10.11 -5.95
C ALA A 210 -14.41 9.34 -7.11
N ILE A 211 -14.13 8.05 -7.25
CA ILE A 211 -14.68 7.19 -8.31
C ILE A 211 -15.93 6.47 -7.78
N GLY A 212 -15.81 5.77 -6.66
CA GLY A 212 -16.91 4.99 -6.08
C GLY A 212 -16.48 3.71 -5.39
N GLY A 213 -17.43 2.79 -5.23
CA GLY A 213 -17.24 1.52 -4.53
C GLY A 213 -17.44 1.59 -3.02
N THR A 214 -17.69 0.43 -2.42
CA THR A 214 -17.89 0.28 -0.97
C THR A 214 -16.61 -0.17 -0.28
N TYR A 215 -15.98 -1.25 -0.74
CA TYR A 215 -14.73 -1.76 -0.20
C TYR A 215 -13.86 -2.28 -1.34
N PHE A 216 -12.54 -2.31 -1.16
CA PHE A 216 -11.62 -2.97 -2.08
C PHE A 216 -10.39 -3.48 -1.34
N THR A 217 -9.70 -4.46 -1.92
CA THR A 217 -8.48 -5.05 -1.35
C THR A 217 -7.24 -4.44 -2.02
N PRO A 218 -6.66 -3.36 -1.49
CA PRO A 218 -5.42 -2.80 -2.06
C PRO A 218 -4.28 -3.83 -1.98
N ILE A 219 -3.42 -3.87 -3.00
CA ILE A 219 -2.19 -4.67 -2.98
C ILE A 219 -1.12 -3.88 -2.23
N VAL A 220 -0.49 -4.49 -1.22
CA VAL A 220 0.62 -3.86 -0.49
C VAL A 220 1.76 -3.53 -1.44
N ASN A 221 2.26 -2.29 -1.35
CA ASN A 221 3.36 -1.81 -2.16
C ASN A 221 4.71 -2.23 -1.54
N ALA A 222 5.11 -3.49 -1.77
CA ALA A 222 6.38 -4.01 -1.25
C ALA A 222 7.56 -3.08 -1.59
N PRO A 223 8.53 -2.85 -0.68
CA PRO A 223 8.77 -3.56 0.57
C PRO A 223 8.01 -2.99 1.79
N GLU A 224 6.99 -2.14 1.61
CA GLU A 224 6.07 -1.80 2.70
C GLU A 224 5.31 -3.06 3.15
N VAL A 225 4.80 -3.05 4.38
CA VAL A 225 4.07 -4.19 4.97
C VAL A 225 2.56 -3.94 5.06
N ALA A 226 2.08 -2.72 4.77
CA ALA A 226 0.68 -2.39 4.85
C ALA A 226 0.27 -1.23 3.93
N ILE A 227 -1.00 -1.20 3.54
CA ILE A 227 -1.63 -0.17 2.71
C ILE A 227 -3.06 0.06 3.18
N LEU A 228 -3.47 1.33 3.29
CA LEU A 228 -4.85 1.72 3.59
C LEU A 228 -5.60 2.08 2.30
N GLY A 229 -6.70 1.39 2.07
CA GLY A 229 -7.71 1.70 1.08
C GLY A 229 -8.81 2.58 1.68
N ILE A 230 -9.20 3.62 0.93
CA ILE A 230 -10.31 4.50 1.28
C ILE A 230 -11.32 4.48 0.13
N SER A 231 -12.57 4.14 0.44
CA SER A 231 -13.67 4.09 -0.53
C SER A 231 -14.60 5.29 -0.39
N ARG A 232 -15.67 5.32 -1.19
CA ARG A 232 -16.58 6.46 -1.22
C ARG A 232 -17.42 6.51 0.06
N ALA A 233 -17.35 7.63 0.77
CA ALA A 233 -18.24 7.88 1.90
C ALA A 233 -19.71 7.98 1.44
N SER A 234 -20.63 7.51 2.28
CA SER A 234 -22.06 7.54 1.98
C SER A 234 -22.89 7.79 3.23
N TRP A 235 -24.02 8.48 3.07
CA TRP A 235 -24.99 8.64 4.14
C TRP A 235 -25.73 7.32 4.39
N GLN A 236 -25.66 6.80 5.61
CA GLN A 236 -26.23 5.53 6.02
C GLN A 236 -27.04 5.69 7.32
N PRO A 237 -28.11 4.92 7.51
CA PRO A 237 -28.82 4.86 8.80
C PRO A 237 -28.00 4.03 9.80
N VAL A 238 -27.52 4.67 10.86
CA VAL A 238 -26.77 4.01 11.94
C VAL A 238 -27.61 4.05 13.21
N ARG A 239 -27.61 2.95 13.98
CA ARG A 239 -28.33 2.89 15.26
C ARG A 239 -27.82 3.99 16.20
N ALA A 240 -28.73 4.77 16.77
CA ALA A 240 -28.38 5.82 17.72
C ALA A 240 -27.76 5.21 18.99
N GLU A 241 -26.65 5.77 19.46
CA GLU A 241 -26.01 5.38 20.73
C GLU A 241 -26.82 5.91 21.94
N ARG A 242 -28.03 5.39 22.20
CA ARG A 242 -28.70 5.58 23.49
C ARG A 242 -28.23 4.51 24.47
N GLY A 243 -27.12 4.79 25.17
CA GLY A 243 -26.59 3.95 26.25
C GLY A 243 -26.00 2.62 25.76
N ARG A 244 -24.77 2.29 26.17
CA ARG A 244 -24.10 1.01 25.86
C ARG A 244 -24.69 -0.17 26.67
N GLY A 245 -26.01 -0.28 26.73
CA GLY A 245 -26.73 -1.41 27.29
C GLY A 245 -27.38 -2.25 26.18
N PRO A 246 -27.72 -3.52 26.44
CA PRO A 246 -28.62 -4.26 25.55
C PRO A 246 -29.91 -3.43 25.40
N ALA A 247 -30.38 -3.25 24.17
CA ALA A 247 -31.68 -2.64 23.95
C ALA A 247 -32.74 -3.51 24.64
N SER A 248 -33.24 -3.05 25.77
CA SER A 248 -34.46 -3.59 26.36
C SER A 248 -35.63 -2.81 25.75
N GLY A 249 -36.16 -3.31 24.62
CA GLY A 249 -37.37 -2.77 23.98
C GLY A 249 -37.32 -2.75 22.45
N ASP A 250 -38.49 -2.66 21.83
CA ASP A 250 -38.72 -2.61 20.38
C ASP A 250 -38.35 -1.27 19.71
N ASP A 251 -37.90 -0.27 20.49
CA ASP A 251 -37.56 1.06 19.97
C ASP A 251 -36.06 1.17 19.64
N VAL A 252 -35.73 0.88 18.38
CA VAL A 252 -34.39 1.14 17.80
C VAL A 252 -34.43 2.44 17.00
N ASP A 253 -33.86 3.51 17.56
CA ASP A 253 -33.68 4.78 16.85
C ASP A 253 -32.51 4.69 15.85
N PHE A 254 -32.69 5.22 14.63
CA PHE A 254 -31.63 5.36 13.62
C PHE A 254 -31.35 6.84 13.34
N VAL A 255 -30.07 7.17 13.17
CA VAL A 255 -29.59 8.50 12.80
C VAL A 255 -28.78 8.44 11.50
N PRO A 256 -28.94 9.41 10.58
CA PRO A 256 -28.11 9.45 9.38
C PRO A 256 -26.68 9.83 9.76
N ARG A 257 -25.72 9.03 9.28
CA ARG A 257 -24.27 9.25 9.44
C ARG A 257 -23.54 9.10 8.12
N LEU A 258 -22.48 9.88 7.95
CA LEU A 258 -21.62 9.84 6.76
C LEU A 258 -20.53 8.81 7.04
N MET A 259 -20.76 7.57 6.61
CA MET A 259 -19.87 6.45 6.86
C MET A 259 -18.79 6.41 5.76
N LEU A 260 -17.53 6.34 6.17
CA LEU A 260 -16.36 6.17 5.32
C LEU A 260 -15.84 4.73 5.44
N PRO A 261 -15.97 3.92 4.39
CA PRO A 261 -15.43 2.57 4.39
C PRO A 261 -13.90 2.59 4.23
N LEU A 262 -13.22 1.79 5.04
CA LEU A 262 -11.78 1.64 5.07
C LEU A 262 -11.38 0.18 4.84
N SER A 263 -10.21 -0.02 4.23
CA SER A 263 -9.68 -1.36 3.93
C SER A 263 -8.19 -1.40 4.23
N LEU A 264 -7.76 -2.15 5.24
CA LEU A 264 -6.34 -2.33 5.54
C LEU A 264 -5.87 -3.66 4.96
N SER A 265 -5.02 -3.62 3.94
CA SER A 265 -4.28 -4.80 3.51
C SER A 265 -2.89 -4.80 4.13
N TYR A 266 -2.43 -5.96 4.60
CA TYR A 266 -1.13 -6.10 5.24
C TYR A 266 -0.47 -7.45 4.95
N ASP A 267 0.85 -7.49 5.18
CA ASP A 267 1.68 -8.68 5.11
C ASP A 267 1.58 -9.49 6.41
N HIS A 268 0.95 -10.67 6.33
CA HIS A 268 0.70 -11.50 7.51
C HIS A 268 1.99 -12.12 8.12
N ARG A 269 3.16 -11.93 7.50
CA ARG A 269 4.45 -12.33 8.10
C ARG A 269 4.90 -11.38 9.21
N VAL A 270 4.42 -10.14 9.21
CA VAL A 270 4.80 -9.09 10.20
C VAL A 270 3.62 -8.67 11.06
N ILE A 271 2.41 -8.67 10.50
CA ILE A 271 1.21 -8.14 11.14
C ILE A 271 0.20 -9.27 11.32
N ASP A 272 -0.19 -9.53 12.56
CA ASP A 272 -1.24 -10.49 12.87
C ASP A 272 -2.65 -9.88 12.74
N GLY A 273 -3.67 -10.75 12.66
CA GLY A 273 -5.06 -10.32 12.58
C GLY A 273 -5.49 -9.36 13.69
N ALA A 274 -5.03 -9.59 14.92
CA ALA A 274 -5.33 -8.72 16.06
C ALA A 274 -4.65 -7.34 15.96
N ASP A 275 -3.43 -7.28 15.42
CA ASP A 275 -2.71 -6.02 15.22
C ASP A 275 -3.35 -5.19 14.11
N GLY A 276 -3.68 -5.84 13.00
CA GLY A 276 -4.38 -5.20 11.88
C GLY A 276 -5.67 -4.53 12.32
N ILE A 277 -6.51 -5.23 13.09
CA ILE A 277 -7.84 -4.70 13.40
C ILE A 277 -7.75 -3.61 14.47
N ARG A 278 -6.82 -3.73 15.42
CA ARG A 278 -6.52 -2.67 16.39
C ARG A 278 -6.01 -1.41 15.71
N PHE A 279 -5.14 -1.54 14.70
CA PHE A 279 -4.67 -0.42 13.91
C PHE A 279 -5.82 0.24 13.14
N LEU A 280 -6.59 -0.55 12.38
CA LEU A 280 -7.67 -0.03 11.54
C LEU A 280 -8.75 0.65 12.40
N ARG A 281 -9.14 0.03 13.52
CA ARG A 281 -10.11 0.61 14.45
C ARG A 281 -9.61 1.90 15.08
N TRP A 282 -8.33 1.97 15.43
CA TRP A 282 -7.73 3.21 15.94
C TRP A 282 -7.74 4.33 14.89
N VAL A 283 -7.41 4.01 13.64
CA VAL A 283 -7.49 4.97 12.52
C VAL A 283 -8.91 5.48 12.34
N ALA A 284 -9.89 4.58 12.37
CA ALA A 284 -11.30 4.93 12.22
C ALA A 284 -11.81 5.77 13.40
N GLU A 285 -11.48 5.44 14.66
CA GLU A 285 -11.79 6.25 15.85
C GLU A 285 -11.16 7.66 15.79
N ALA A 286 -9.93 7.76 15.27
CA ALA A 286 -9.26 9.06 15.10
C ALA A 286 -9.93 9.91 14.02
N LEU A 287 -10.50 9.30 12.97
CA LEU A 287 -11.31 9.99 11.96
C LEU A 287 -12.68 10.40 12.50
N GLU A 288 -13.26 9.61 13.40
CA GLU A 288 -14.54 9.88 14.08
C GLU A 288 -14.44 11.03 15.10
N GLN A 289 -13.23 11.31 15.62
CA GLN A 289 -12.99 12.30 16.67
C GLN A 289 -12.03 13.42 16.23
N PRO A 290 -12.49 14.41 15.45
CA PRO A 290 -11.66 15.49 14.93
C PRO A 290 -10.93 16.31 16.00
N PHE A 291 -11.46 16.39 17.22
CA PHE A 291 -10.80 17.09 18.32
C PHE A 291 -9.56 16.35 18.82
N LEU A 292 -9.58 15.02 18.85
CA LEU A 292 -8.39 14.23 19.22
C LEU A 292 -7.27 14.40 18.20
N LEU A 293 -7.62 14.54 16.92
CA LEU A 293 -6.67 14.87 15.85
C LEU A 293 -5.93 16.18 16.14
N ALA A 294 -6.60 17.18 16.73
CA ALA A 294 -6.01 18.46 17.07
C ALA A 294 -5.17 18.44 18.36
N LEU A 295 -5.43 17.50 19.28
CA LEU A 295 -4.69 17.37 20.54
C LEU A 295 -3.46 16.46 20.46
N GLN A 296 -3.51 15.44 19.60
CA GLN A 296 -2.48 14.40 19.49
C GLN A 296 -1.65 14.52 18.19
N GLY A 297 -2.00 15.49 17.33
CA GLY A 297 -1.35 15.78 16.05
C GLY A 297 -0.24 16.81 16.14
#